data_AF-A0A915S9Z1-F1
#
_entry.id   AF-A0A915S9Z1-F1
#
_cell.length_a   1.000
_cell.length_b   1.000
_cell.length_c   1.000
_cell.angle_alpha   90.00
_cell.angle_beta   90.00
_cell.angle_gamma   90.00
#
_symmetry.space_group_name_H-M   'P 1'
#
loop_
_entity.id
_entity.type
_entity.pdbx_description
1 polymer ?
#
loop_
_entity_poly.entity_id
_entity_poly.type
_entity_poly.pdbx_seq_one_letter_code
_entity_poly.pdbx_strand_id
1 'polypeptide(L)'
;MRYSIVIKKDTKIWIYGNKDIIWYIDEITKKNYDIYNILNALKIYKDRFRKKNKLNILIIGSINREDVEKYKDYFNIKIEKDMQEKIIKYIKRSNKDNNND
;
A
#
# COMPACT_ATOMS: atom_id res chain seq x y z
N MET A 1 13.65 13.31 -1.30
CA MET A 1 13.07 12.02 -1.76
C MET A 1 11.66 11.87 -1.23
N ARG A 2 10.68 11.51 -2.08
CA ARG A 2 9.33 11.15 -1.63
C ARG A 2 9.41 9.78 -0.95
N TYR A 3 9.27 9.75 0.37
CA TYR A 3 9.25 8.51 1.14
C TYR A 3 8.14 7.62 0.59
N SER A 4 8.56 6.48 0.05
CA SER A 4 7.69 5.49 -0.54
C SER A 4 8.02 4.15 0.10
N ILE A 5 6.99 3.43 0.53
CA ILE A 5 7.08 2.09 1.11
C ILE A 5 6.35 1.13 0.19
N VAL A 6 6.94 -0.04 -0.04
CA VAL A 6 6.27 -1.17 -0.69
C VAL A 6 6.01 -2.22 0.37
N ILE A 7 4.76 -2.66 0.49
CA ILE A 7 4.34 -3.75 1.36
C ILE A 7 3.93 -4.91 0.44
N LYS A 8 4.68 -6.01 0.47
CA LYS A 8 4.34 -7.21 -0.30
C LYS A 8 3.72 -8.24 0.63
N LYS A 9 2.46 -8.62 0.38
CA LYS A 9 1.74 -9.66 1.11
C LYS A 9 1.59 -10.91 0.23
N ASP A 10 2.43 -11.90 0.51
CA ASP A 10 2.29 -13.27 0.00
C ASP A 10 1.77 -14.16 1.16
N THR A 11 2.44 -15.27 1.47
CA THR A 11 2.25 -16.01 2.73
C THR A 11 2.66 -15.16 3.94
N LYS A 12 3.79 -14.47 3.84
CA LYS A 12 4.33 -13.51 4.83
C LYS A 12 4.21 -12.07 4.31
N ILE A 13 4.49 -11.10 5.18
CA ILE A 13 4.62 -9.69 4.80
C ILE A 13 6.09 -9.32 4.67
N TRP A 14 6.42 -8.62 3.59
CA TRP A 14 7.73 -8.02 3.34
C TRP A 14 7.59 -6.52 3.14
N ILE A 15 8.57 -5.75 3.64
CA ILE A 15 8.56 -4.29 3.58
C ILE A 15 9.84 -3.81 2.88
N TYR A 16 9.68 -2.94 1.88
CA TYR A 16 10.78 -2.34 1.12
C TYR A 16 10.63 -0.83 1.04
N GLY A 17 11.74 -0.10 0.88
CA GLY A 17 11.74 1.36 0.81
C GLY A 17 12.85 2.01 1.61
N ASN A 18 12.55 3.18 2.19
CA ASN A 18 13.51 3.94 2.98
C ASN A 18 13.92 3.19 4.26
N LYS A 19 15.23 3.04 4.50
CA LYS A 19 15.79 2.27 5.62
C LYS A 19 15.39 2.80 6.99
N ASP A 20 15.31 4.12 7.17
CA ASP A 20 14.93 4.73 8.46
C ASP A 20 13.47 4.41 8.81
N ILE A 21 12.59 4.41 7.81
CA ILE A 21 11.18 4.05 8.00
C ILE A 21 11.06 2.55 8.28
N ILE A 22 11.79 1.70 7.55
CA ILE A 22 11.78 0.25 7.80
C ILE A 22 12.26 -0.04 9.22
N TRP A 23 13.40 0.55 9.62
CA TRP A 23 13.92 0.42 10.97
C TRP A 23 12.88 0.86 12.01
N TYR A 24 12.21 1.98 11.80
CA TYR A 24 11.15 2.44 12.69
C TYR A 24 9.97 1.46 12.78
N ILE A 25 9.53 0.89 11.65
CA ILE A 25 8.47 -0.12 11.64
C ILE A 25 8.92 -1.36 12.42
N ASP A 26 10.17 -1.80 12.25
CA ASP A 26 10.72 -2.98 12.93
C ASP A 26 10.71 -2.81 14.44
N GLU A 27 11.13 -1.63 14.92
CA GLU A 27 11.15 -1.29 16.35
C GLU A 27 9.73 -1.29 16.94
N ILE A 28 8.76 -0.70 16.24
CA ILE A 28 7.38 -0.58 16.74
C ILE A 28 6.63 -1.91 16.66
N THR A 29 6.81 -2.67 15.59
CA THR A 29 6.10 -3.94 15.37
C THR A 29 6.82 -5.14 16.00
N LYS A 30 8.06 -4.97 16.49
CA LYS A 30 8.94 -6.05 16.95
C LYS A 30 9.06 -7.17 15.91
N LYS A 31 9.05 -6.79 14.63
CA LYS A 31 9.02 -7.70 13.46
C LYS A 31 7.79 -8.62 13.38
N ASN A 32 6.76 -8.39 14.18
CA ASN A 32 5.45 -9.04 14.00
C ASN A 32 4.63 -8.26 12.98
N TYR A 33 4.85 -8.57 11.71
CA TYR A 33 4.24 -7.83 10.61
C TYR A 33 2.82 -8.32 10.30
N ASP A 34 1.85 -7.46 10.59
CA ASP A 34 0.55 -7.43 9.95
C ASP A 34 0.28 -6.05 9.34
N ILE A 35 -0.66 -5.96 8.41
CA ILE A 35 -0.97 -4.72 7.68
C ILE A 35 -1.36 -3.60 8.63
N TYR A 36 -2.17 -3.89 9.66
CA TYR A 36 -2.65 -2.90 10.59
C TYR A 36 -1.51 -2.30 11.41
N ASN A 37 -0.66 -3.13 11.99
CA ASN A 37 0.49 -2.71 12.78
C ASN A 37 1.49 -1.90 11.96
N ILE A 38 1.74 -2.30 10.70
CA ILE A 38 2.60 -1.54 9.79
C ILE A 38 2.02 -0.16 9.49
N LEU A 39 0.75 -0.08 9.09
CA LEU A 39 0.10 1.19 8.75
C LEU A 39 -0.02 2.11 9.98
N ASN A 40 -0.25 1.55 11.15
CA ASN A 40 -0.28 2.31 12.40
C ASN A 40 1.11 2.85 12.76
N ALA A 41 2.18 2.05 12.64
CA ALA A 41 3.55 2.51 12.82
C ALA A 41 3.89 3.65 11.84
N LEU A 42 3.53 3.51 10.58
CA LEU A 42 3.72 4.55 9.57
C LEU A 42 2.97 5.85 9.90
N LYS A 43 1.79 5.75 10.52
CA LYS A 43 1.00 6.92 10.92
C LYS A 43 1.73 7.67 12.03
N ILE A 44 2.16 6.95 13.07
CA ILE A 44 2.91 7.52 14.19
C ILE A 44 4.22 8.16 13.69
N TYR A 45 4.91 7.50 12.75
CA TYR A 45 6.10 8.07 12.11
C TYR A 45 5.78 9.40 11.43
N LYS A 46 4.77 9.44 10.56
CA LYS A 46 4.34 10.65 9.84
C LYS A 46 4.03 11.80 10.81
N ASP A 47 3.29 11.50 11.88
CA ASP A 47 2.85 12.47 12.88
C ASP A 47 4.05 13.02 13.67
N ARG A 48 4.96 12.14 14.11
CA ARG A 48 6.19 12.50 14.84
C ARG A 48 7.10 13.42 14.03
N PHE A 49 7.28 13.14 12.74
CA PHE A 49 8.16 13.92 11.87
C PHE A 49 7.45 15.07 11.15
N ARG A 50 6.20 15.40 11.55
CA ARG A 50 5.36 16.49 11.01
C ARG A 50 5.39 16.58 9.48
N LYS A 51 5.42 15.43 8.79
CA LYS A 51 5.49 15.41 7.33
C LYS A 51 4.15 15.93 6.80
N LYS A 52 4.13 17.16 6.26
CA LYS A 52 2.91 17.78 5.70
C LYS A 52 2.28 16.91 4.60
N ASN A 53 3.11 16.23 3.80
CA ASN A 53 2.64 15.42 2.68
C ASN A 53 2.27 13.98 3.09
N LYS A 54 1.32 13.39 2.38
CA LYS A 54 0.99 11.95 2.51
C LYS A 54 2.18 11.09 2.09
N LEU A 55 2.44 10.01 2.82
CA LEU A 55 3.42 9.00 2.42
C LEU A 55 2.84 8.15 1.29
N ASN A 56 3.66 7.75 0.32
CA ASN A 56 3.20 6.85 -0.74
C ASN A 56 3.40 5.41 -0.29
N ILE A 57 2.35 4.60 -0.37
CA ILE A 57 2.39 3.18 -0.03
C ILE A 57 1.90 2.39 -1.22
N LEU A 58 2.71 1.45 -1.70
CA LEU A 58 2.32 0.45 -2.68
C LEU A 58 2.13 -0.89 -1.98
N ILE A 59 0.96 -1.50 -2.14
CA ILE A 59 0.65 -2.82 -1.61
C ILE A 59 0.57 -3.80 -2.78
N ILE A 60 1.37 -4.86 -2.70
CA ILE A 60 1.45 -5.95 -3.67
C ILE A 60 0.87 -7.19 -3.00
N GLY A 61 -0.06 -7.88 -3.66
CA GLY A 61 -0.74 -9.06 -3.13
C GLY A 61 -2.16 -8.80 -2.59
N SER A 62 -2.77 -9.85 -2.03
CA SER A 62 -4.17 -9.82 -1.59
C SER A 62 -4.30 -9.29 -0.16
N ILE A 63 -5.10 -8.24 0.00
CA ILE A 63 -5.43 -7.63 1.29
C ILE A 63 -6.93 -7.31 1.35
N ASN A 64 -7.49 -7.19 2.56
CA ASN A 64 -8.82 -6.61 2.72
C ASN A 64 -8.72 -5.08 2.53
N ARG A 65 -9.58 -4.53 1.67
CA ARG A 65 -9.59 -3.10 1.37
C ARG A 65 -9.96 -2.25 2.57
N GLU A 66 -10.85 -2.75 3.43
CA GLU A 66 -11.31 -2.03 4.62
C GLU A 66 -10.18 -1.74 5.59
N ASP A 67 -9.19 -2.64 5.68
CA ASP A 67 -8.03 -2.49 6.56
C ASP A 67 -7.17 -1.28 6.20
N VAL A 68 -7.17 -0.89 4.93
CA VAL A 68 -6.33 0.18 4.39
C VAL A 68 -7.09 1.47 4.13
N GLU A 69 -8.39 1.39 3.86
CA GLU A 69 -9.25 2.55 3.54
C GLU A 69 -9.25 3.59 4.68
N LYS A 70 -9.23 3.12 5.94
CA LYS A 70 -9.17 3.99 7.13
C LYS A 70 -7.89 4.83 7.23
N TYR A 71 -6.85 4.52 6.44
CA TYR A 71 -5.59 5.24 6.42
C TYR A 71 -5.43 6.20 5.23
N LYS A 72 -6.43 6.33 4.35
CA LYS A 72 -6.36 7.16 3.13
C LYS A 72 -6.11 8.65 3.39
N ASP A 73 -6.48 9.15 4.56
CA ASP A 73 -6.24 10.54 4.94
C ASP A 73 -4.78 10.80 5.31
N TYR A 74 -4.05 9.74 5.67
CA TYR A 74 -2.65 9.81 6.05
C TYR A 74 -1.70 9.47 4.89
N PHE A 75 -2.13 8.57 4.00
CA PHE A 75 -1.27 7.97 2.96
C PHE A 75 -1.91 7.99 1.57
N ASN A 76 -1.05 8.01 0.56
CA ASN A 76 -1.43 7.71 -0.83
C ASN A 76 -1.22 6.21 -1.05
N ILE A 77 -2.27 5.43 -0.86
CA ILE A 77 -2.21 3.97 -0.97
C ILE A 77 -2.58 3.54 -2.40
N LYS A 78 -1.73 2.70 -3.00
CA LYS A 78 -2.01 1.98 -4.24
C LYS A 78 -1.97 0.49 -3.97
N ILE A 79 -2.99 -0.23 -4.42
CA ILE A 79 -3.06 -1.69 -4.34
C ILE A 79 -2.87 -2.22 -5.76
N GLU A 80 -1.87 -3.07 -5.97
CA GLU A 80 -1.54 -3.60 -7.29
C GLU A 80 -2.70 -4.38 -7.90
N LYS A 81 -3.37 -5.22 -7.09
CA LYS A 81 -4.52 -6.02 -7.52
C LYS A 81 -5.65 -5.15 -8.10
N ASP A 82 -5.96 -4.01 -7.45
CA ASP A 82 -6.94 -3.04 -7.96
C ASP A 82 -6.56 -2.49 -9.34
N MET A 83 -5.26 -2.29 -9.58
CA MET A 83 -4.76 -1.83 -10.89
C MET A 83 -4.90 -2.93 -11.95
N GLN A 84 -4.52 -4.17 -11.61
CA GLN A 84 -4.67 -5.33 -12.50
C GLN A 84 -6.14 -5.54 -12.89
N GLU A 85 -7.07 -5.48 -11.93
CA GLU A 85 -8.50 -5.60 -12.21
C GLU A 85 -9.04 -4.50 -13.12
N LYS A 86 -8.58 -3.25 -12.95
CA LYS A 86 -8.94 -2.14 -13.84
C LYS A 86 -8.44 -2.37 -15.26
N ILE A 87 -7.21 -2.84 -15.42
CA ILE A 87 -6.61 -3.16 -16.73
C ILE A 87 -7.41 -4.28 -17.41
N ILE A 88 -7.71 -5.37 -16.69
CA ILE A 88 -8.50 -6.49 -17.23
C ILE A 88 -9.89 -6.02 -17.65
N LYS A 89 -10.57 -5.20 -16.83
CA LYS A 89 -11.89 -4.63 -17.16
C LYS A 89 -11.84 -3.75 -18.40
N TYR A 90 -10.78 -2.94 -18.55
CA TYR A 90 -10.58 -2.10 -19.72
C TYR A 90 -10.43 -2.96 -20.98
N ILE A 91 -9.52 -3.94 -20.98
CA ILE A 91 -9.30 -4.85 -22.11
C ILE A 91 -10.59 -5.58 -22.52
N LYS A 92 -11.37 -6.07 -21.53
CA LYS A 92 -12.65 -6.76 -21.80
C LYS A 92 -13.68 -5.86 -22.47
N ARG A 93 -13.74 -4.57 -22.11
CA ARG A 93 -14.67 -3.61 -22.73
C ARG A 93 -14.27 -3.33 -24.18
N SER A 94 -13.00 -3.00 -24.41
CA SER A 94 -12.48 -2.76 -25.76
C SER A 94 -12.71 -3.94 -26.71
N ASN A 95 -12.56 -5.17 -26.23
CA ASN A 95 -12.84 -6.36 -27.06
C ASN A 95 -14.33 -6.62 -27.28
N LYS A 96 -15.22 -6.14 -26.39
CA LYS A 96 -16.67 -6.29 -26.58
C LYS A 96 -17.19 -5.32 -27.64
N ASP A 97 -16.64 -4.11 -27.67
CA ASP A 97 -17.02 -3.08 -28.63
C ASP A 97 -16.55 -3.45 -30.05
N ASN A 98 -15.41 -4.14 -30.20
CA ASN A 98 -14.88 -4.61 -31.50
C ASN A 98 -15.59 -5.84 -32.11
N ASN A 99 -16.51 -6.51 -31.38
CA ASN A 99 -17.23 -7.69 -31.87
C ASN A 99 -18.71 -7.40 -32.21
N ASN A 100 -19.12 -6.12 -32.13
CA ASN A 100 -20.46 -5.66 -32.48
C ASN A 100 -20.51 -4.87 -33.80
N ASP A 101 -19.42 -4.88 -34.57
CA ASP A 101 -19.29 -4.38 -35.94
C ASP A 101 -19.08 -5.54 -36.91
#